data_AF-A0A5C3QQ43-F1
#
_entry.id   AF-A0A5C3QQ43-F1
#
_cell.length_a   1.000
_cell.length_b   1.000
_cell.length_c   1.000
_cell.angle_alpha   90.00
_cell.angle_beta   90.00
_cell.angle_gamma   90.00
#
_symmetry.space_group_name_H-M   'P 1'
#
loop_
_entity.id
_entity.type
_entity.pdbx_description
1 polymer ?
#
loop_
_entity_poly.entity_id
_entity_poly.type
_entity_poly.pdbx_seq_one_letter_code
_entity_poly.pdbx_strand_id
1 'polypeptide(L)'
;RVDFRTMEYFVELKDLKGENDFANDFATDAEPTLGFLKDTIAAKKCLGQNAKYARHCLSFAPRLHLFSVCIRGTNAHLIRWDRAGAVISAEFDFTEESHLADFFRRFCHLTPEEKGFDTSV
;
A
#
# COMPACT_ATOMS: atom_id res chain seq x y z
N ARG A 1 11.15 -9.04 -17.24
CA ARG A 1 10.23 -9.81 -16.35
C ARG A 1 10.47 -9.31 -14.94
N VAL A 2 9.43 -8.94 -14.19
CA VAL A 2 9.56 -8.50 -12.79
C VAL A 2 10.00 -9.69 -11.94
N ASP A 3 11.04 -9.51 -11.09
CA ASP A 3 11.46 -10.52 -10.11
C ASP A 3 10.93 -10.14 -8.73
N PHE A 4 9.97 -10.91 -8.23
CA PHE A 4 9.33 -10.66 -6.94
C PHE A 4 10.20 -11.05 -5.74
N ARG A 5 11.30 -11.78 -5.94
CA ARG A 5 12.20 -12.22 -4.86
C ARG A 5 13.03 -11.07 -4.30
N THR A 6 13.48 -10.19 -5.19
CA THR A 6 14.35 -9.06 -4.85
C THR A 6 13.57 -7.77 -4.62
N MET A 7 12.26 -7.78 -4.86
CA MET A 7 11.40 -6.60 -4.76
C MET A 7 11.18 -6.20 -3.30
N GLU A 8 11.68 -5.03 -2.90
CA GLU A 8 11.60 -4.50 -1.52
C GLU A 8 10.29 -3.76 -1.22
N TYR A 9 9.75 -3.08 -2.23
CA TYR A 9 8.45 -2.40 -2.21
C TYR A 9 7.96 -2.24 -3.66
N PHE A 10 6.70 -1.85 -3.84
CA PHE A 10 6.22 -1.32 -5.11
C PHE A 10 5.48 0.00 -4.94
N VAL A 11 5.47 0.77 -6.03
CA VAL A 11 4.63 1.95 -6.20
C VAL A 11 3.68 1.68 -7.34
N GLU A 12 2.38 1.79 -7.07
CA GLU A 12 1.33 1.67 -8.07
C GLU A 12 0.82 3.08 -8.41
N LEU A 13 0.95 3.46 -9.69
CA LEU A 13 0.43 4.73 -10.21
C LEU A 13 -0.92 4.48 -10.88
N LYS A 14 -1.96 5.17 -10.39
CA LYS A 14 -3.32 5.09 -10.96
C LYS A 14 -3.60 6.27 -11.87
N ASP A 15 -4.39 6.00 -12.91
CA ASP A 15 -4.88 7.04 -13.82
C ASP A 15 -5.77 8.03 -13.05
N LEU A 16 -5.59 9.32 -13.33
CA LEU A 16 -6.38 10.43 -12.81
C LEU A 16 -7.86 10.30 -13.19
N LYS A 17 -8.15 9.68 -14.34
CA LYS A 17 -9.52 9.50 -14.85
C LYS A 17 -10.28 8.37 -14.15
N GLY A 18 -9.60 7.54 -13.35
CA GLY A 18 -10.24 6.48 -12.57
C GLY A 18 -10.84 7.00 -11.26
N GLU A 19 -11.96 6.42 -10.82
CA GLU A 19 -12.54 6.71 -9.50
C GLU A 19 -11.56 6.40 -8.38
N ASN A 20 -11.48 7.25 -7.34
CA ASN A 20 -10.65 6.93 -6.17
C ASN A 20 -11.11 5.62 -5.53
N ASP A 21 -10.25 4.61 -5.54
CA ASP A 21 -10.59 3.23 -5.14
C ASP A 21 -10.68 3.09 -3.62
N PHE A 22 -9.84 3.83 -2.91
CA PHE A 22 -9.87 3.93 -1.46
C PHE A 22 -10.85 5.03 -1.06
N ALA A 23 -11.60 4.80 0.03
CA ALA A 23 -12.47 5.85 0.55
C ALA A 23 -11.67 6.76 1.49
N ASN A 24 -11.97 8.05 1.45
CA ASN A 24 -11.35 9.06 2.32
C ASN A 24 -12.08 9.22 3.66
N ASP A 25 -13.19 8.52 3.87
CA ASP A 25 -14.11 8.78 4.96
C ASP A 25 -13.76 7.92 6.18
N PHE A 26 -12.76 8.36 6.94
CA PHE A 26 -12.39 7.70 8.19
C PHE A 26 -13.15 8.23 9.43
N ALA A 27 -13.99 9.28 9.31
CA ALA A 27 -15.07 9.59 10.26
C ALA A 27 -15.79 10.91 9.93
N THR A 28 -17.13 10.90 9.90
CA THR A 28 -17.98 11.99 10.41
C THR A 28 -19.29 11.41 10.92
N ASP A 29 -19.43 11.21 12.25
CA ASP A 29 -20.64 11.00 13.09
C ASP A 29 -21.87 10.18 12.58
N ALA A 30 -21.79 9.52 11.44
CA ALA A 30 -22.75 8.57 10.91
C ALA A 30 -22.17 7.16 11.01
N GLU A 31 -23.05 6.16 11.10
CA GLU A 31 -22.71 4.76 11.36
C GLU A 31 -21.43 4.28 10.65
N PRO A 32 -20.60 3.46 11.33
CA PRO A 32 -19.29 3.06 10.84
C PRO A 32 -19.45 2.23 9.56
N THR A 33 -19.46 2.89 8.41
CA THR A 33 -19.20 2.20 7.16
C THR A 33 -17.79 1.64 7.28
N LEU A 34 -17.66 0.32 7.16
CA LEU A 34 -16.44 -0.48 7.14
C LEU A 34 -15.38 -0.05 6.08
N GLY A 35 -15.56 1.11 5.44
CA GLY A 35 -15.18 1.35 4.06
C GLY A 35 -13.87 2.08 3.88
N PHE A 36 -12.72 1.49 4.26
CA PHE A 36 -11.43 1.94 3.70
C PHE A 36 -11.37 1.80 2.17
N LEU A 37 -12.28 1.01 1.61
CA LEU A 37 -12.47 0.76 0.19
C LEU A 37 -13.86 1.23 -0.21
N LYS A 38 -13.98 1.93 -1.34
CA LYS A 38 -15.31 2.24 -1.88
C LYS A 38 -16.01 0.96 -2.35
N ASP A 39 -17.33 0.90 -2.21
CA ASP A 39 -18.11 -0.24 -2.70
C ASP A 39 -18.34 -0.16 -4.21
N THR A 40 -17.25 -0.13 -4.99
CA THR A 40 -17.29 -0.16 -6.45
C THR A 40 -16.49 -1.34 -6.99
N ILE A 41 -16.87 -1.82 -8.17
CA ILE A 41 -16.17 -2.93 -8.85
C ILE A 41 -14.73 -2.52 -9.18
N ALA A 42 -14.53 -1.25 -9.56
CA ALA A 42 -13.20 -0.69 -9.84
C ALA A 42 -12.31 -0.74 -8.60
N ALA A 43 -12.83 -0.31 -7.45
CA ALA A 43 -12.11 -0.31 -6.18
C ALA A 43 -11.69 -1.73 -5.76
N LYS A 44 -12.62 -2.68 -5.79
CA LYS A 44 -12.34 -4.10 -5.48
C LYS A 44 -11.30 -4.70 -6.43
N LYS A 45 -11.35 -4.34 -7.73
CA LYS A 45 -10.38 -4.81 -8.72
C LYS A 45 -8.99 -4.22 -8.50
N CYS A 46 -8.90 -2.93 -8.19
CA CYS A 46 -7.67 -2.26 -7.82
C CYS A 46 -7.01 -2.91 -6.59
N LEU A 47 -7.78 -3.10 -5.51
CA LEU A 47 -7.30 -3.76 -4.31
C LEU A 47 -6.84 -5.19 -4.60
N GLY A 48 -7.61 -5.95 -5.38
CA GLY A 48 -7.25 -7.32 -5.79
C GLY A 48 -5.95 -7.38 -6.60
N GLN A 49 -5.68 -6.39 -7.45
CA GLN A 49 -4.42 -6.30 -8.19
C GLN A 49 -3.23 -6.02 -7.26
N ASN A 50 -3.37 -5.05 -6.35
CA ASN A 50 -2.32 -4.74 -5.37
C ASN A 50 -2.05 -5.92 -4.42
N ALA A 51 -3.12 -6.56 -3.93
CA ALA A 51 -3.04 -7.75 -3.10
C ALA A 51 -2.36 -8.92 -3.85
N LYS A 52 -2.57 -9.04 -5.16
CA LYS A 52 -1.89 -10.04 -5.99
C LYS A 52 -0.38 -9.79 -6.05
N TYR A 53 0.06 -8.54 -6.22
CA TYR A 53 1.49 -8.21 -6.19
C TYR A 53 2.12 -8.46 -4.82
N ALA A 54 1.44 -8.03 -3.75
CA ALA A 54 1.89 -8.27 -2.38
C ALA A 54 2.00 -9.77 -2.08
N ARG A 55 0.97 -10.55 -2.44
CA ARG A 55 0.97 -12.01 -2.30
C ARG A 55 2.17 -12.65 -3.00
N HIS A 56 2.48 -12.24 -4.23
CA HIS A 56 3.65 -12.79 -4.93
C HIS A 56 4.94 -12.50 -4.15
N CYS A 57 5.17 -11.27 -3.71
CA CYS A 57 6.38 -10.93 -2.93
C CYS A 57 6.49 -11.76 -1.64
N LEU A 58 5.38 -11.87 -0.88
CA LEU A 58 5.32 -12.65 0.36
C LEU A 58 5.43 -14.17 0.16
N SER A 59 5.22 -14.65 -1.08
CA SER A 59 5.33 -16.07 -1.44
C SER A 59 6.71 -16.43 -2.00
N PHE A 60 7.40 -15.48 -2.62
CA PHE A 60 8.68 -15.71 -3.29
C PHE A 60 9.90 -15.37 -2.42
N ALA A 61 9.74 -14.62 -1.33
CA ALA A 61 10.79 -14.30 -0.39
C ALA A 61 10.34 -14.62 1.06
N PRO A 62 11.27 -14.98 1.97
CA PRO A 62 10.96 -15.14 3.38
C PRO A 62 10.65 -13.77 3.99
N ARG A 63 9.37 -13.38 3.93
CA ARG A 63 8.88 -12.10 4.42
C ARG A 63 7.74 -12.27 5.42
N LEU A 64 7.74 -11.41 6.42
CA LEU A 64 6.67 -11.23 7.40
C LEU A 64 5.68 -10.15 6.97
N HIS A 65 6.21 -9.07 6.36
CA HIS A 65 5.41 -7.98 5.80
C HIS A 65 6.07 -7.37 4.56
N LEU A 66 5.32 -6.50 3.86
CA LEU A 66 5.77 -5.77 2.68
C LEU A 66 5.12 -4.38 2.68
N PHE A 67 5.85 -3.36 2.24
CA PHE A 67 5.28 -2.04 2.02
C PHE A 67 5.00 -1.76 0.55
N SER A 68 3.96 -0.97 0.28
CA SER A 68 3.71 -0.41 -1.04
C SER A 68 3.10 0.98 -0.94
N VAL A 69 3.22 1.75 -2.02
CA VAL A 69 2.58 3.06 -2.14
C VAL A 69 1.58 3.02 -3.29
N CYS A 70 0.38 3.54 -3.07
CA CYS A 70 -0.57 3.81 -4.15
C CYS A 70 -0.63 5.32 -4.38
N ILE A 71 -0.41 5.77 -5.61
CA ILE A 71 -0.40 7.19 -5.98
C ILE A 71 -1.47 7.46 -7.04
N ARG A 72 -2.20 8.56 -6.88
CA ARG A 72 -3.17 9.07 -7.84
C ARG A 72 -3.12 10.60 -7.85
N GLY A 73 -2.60 11.17 -8.92
CA GLY A 73 -2.37 12.62 -8.96
C GLY A 73 -1.40 13.03 -7.88
N THR A 74 -1.80 13.98 -7.04
CA THR A 74 -1.02 14.44 -5.89
C THR A 74 -1.32 13.68 -4.61
N ASN A 75 -2.28 12.74 -4.65
CA ASN A 75 -2.67 11.97 -3.47
C ASN A 75 -1.96 10.62 -3.40
N ALA A 76 -1.65 10.18 -2.17
CA ALA A 76 -1.03 8.90 -1.92
C ALA A 76 -1.63 8.17 -0.70
N HIS A 77 -1.52 6.84 -0.74
CA HIS A 77 -1.68 5.96 0.41
C HIS A 77 -0.39 5.16 0.64
N LEU A 78 0.02 5.04 1.91
CA LEU A 78 1.01 4.06 2.34
C LEU A 78 0.28 2.79 2.76
N ILE A 79 0.77 1.64 2.30
CA ILE A 79 0.15 0.34 2.57
C ILE A 79 1.20 -0.60 3.15
N ARG A 80 0.88 -1.23 4.28
CA ARG A 80 1.62 -2.37 4.82
C ARG A 80 0.81 -3.63 4.63
N TRP A 81 1.37 -4.61 3.95
CA TRP A 81 0.82 -5.95 3.73
C TRP A 81 1.47 -6.95 4.68
N ASP A 82 0.69 -7.90 5.16
CA ASP A 82 1.18 -9.11 5.82
C ASP A 82 0.40 -10.34 5.31
N ARG A 83 0.55 -11.49 5.96
CA ARG A 83 -0.17 -12.72 5.55
C ARG A 83 -1.65 -12.71 5.91
N ALA A 84 -2.09 -11.84 6.81
CA ALA A 84 -3.48 -11.72 7.23
C ALA A 84 -4.25 -10.67 6.40
N GLY A 85 -3.57 -9.63 5.89
CA GLY A 85 -4.21 -8.59 5.09
C GLY A 85 -3.33 -7.37 4.85
N ALA A 86 -3.94 -6.19 4.98
CA ALA A 86 -3.27 -4.91 4.76
C ALA A 86 -3.76 -3.84 5.74
N VAL A 87 -2.84 -2.97 6.15
CA VAL A 87 -3.11 -1.70 6.82
C VAL A 87 -2.82 -0.59 5.83
N ILE A 88 -3.79 0.32 5.65
CA ILE A 88 -3.74 1.39 4.67
C ILE A 88 -3.82 2.72 5.42
N SER A 89 -2.94 3.67 5.10
CA SER A 89 -3.02 5.02 5.66
C SER A 89 -4.25 5.76 5.13
N ALA A 90 -4.65 6.82 5.85
CA ALA A 90 -5.47 7.85 5.24
C ALA A 90 -4.81 8.37 3.95
N GLU A 91 -5.63 8.88 3.02
CA GLU A 91 -5.13 9.60 1.86
C GLU A 91 -4.46 10.89 2.32
N PHE A 92 -3.34 11.23 1.70
CA PHE A 92 -2.66 12.51 1.92
C PHE A 92 -2.13 13.07 0.61
N ASP A 93 -2.07 14.41 0.49
CA ASP A 93 -1.47 15.08 -0.65
C ASP A 93 0.04 15.19 -0.44
N PHE A 94 0.84 14.48 -1.24
CA PHE A 94 2.30 14.45 -1.10
C PHE A 94 3.00 15.73 -1.62
N THR A 95 2.26 16.66 -2.22
CA THR A 95 2.77 17.99 -2.59
C THR A 95 2.65 18.99 -1.45
N GLU A 96 1.70 18.78 -0.54
CA GLU A 96 1.49 19.59 0.66
C GLU A 96 2.15 18.97 1.91
N GLU A 97 2.20 17.64 1.99
CA GLU A 97 2.71 16.90 3.15
C GLU A 97 4.00 16.12 2.84
N SER A 98 4.94 16.09 3.80
CA SER A 98 6.23 15.40 3.65
C SER A 98 6.15 13.87 3.79
N HIS A 99 4.98 13.31 4.07
CA HIS A 99 4.80 11.90 4.46
C HIS A 99 5.40 10.90 3.46
N LEU A 100 5.24 11.14 2.16
CA LEU A 100 5.81 10.26 1.14
C LEU A 100 7.35 10.33 1.10
N ALA A 101 7.91 11.54 1.17
CA ALA A 101 9.35 11.74 1.19
C ALA A 101 9.98 11.16 2.47
N ASP A 102 9.34 11.39 3.62
CA ASP A 102 9.74 10.83 4.91
C ASP A 102 9.69 9.30 4.92
N PHE A 103 8.65 8.72 4.32
CA PHE A 103 8.52 7.28 4.16
C PHE A 103 9.72 6.72 3.39
N PHE A 104 10.02 7.23 2.19
CA PHE A 104 11.15 6.73 1.40
C PHE A 104 12.48 6.97 2.08
N ARG A 105 12.68 8.15 2.68
CA ARG A 105 13.89 8.45 3.45
C ARG A 105 14.09 7.44 4.58
N ARG A 106 13.05 7.14 5.36
CA ARG A 106 13.14 6.15 6.45
C ARG A 106 13.35 4.75 5.90
N PHE A 107 12.57 4.37 4.88
CA PHE A 107 12.62 3.05 4.25
C PHE A 107 14.02 2.68 3.74
N CYS A 108 14.72 3.61 3.08
CA CYS A 108 16.07 3.38 2.59
C CYS A 108 17.10 3.10 3.69
N HIS A 109 16.82 3.51 4.94
CA HIS A 109 17.69 3.29 6.10
C HIS A 109 17.27 2.07 6.94
N LEU A 110 16.18 1.39 6.58
CA LEU A 110 15.71 0.21 7.30
C LEU A 110 16.62 -1.00 7.05
N THR A 111 16.83 -1.78 8.10
CA THR A 111 17.42 -3.11 8.04
C THR A 111 16.51 -4.08 7.26
N PRO A 112 17.03 -5.24 6.80
CA PRO A 112 16.20 -6.26 6.16
C PRO A 112 15.00 -6.69 7.03
N GLU A 113 15.20 -6.86 8.33
CA GLU A 113 14.13 -7.21 9.29
C GLU A 113 13.02 -6.16 9.32
N GLU A 114 13.39 -4.88 9.40
CA GLU A 114 12.43 -3.77 9.43
C GLU A 114 11.69 -3.63 8.08
N LYS A 115 12.37 -3.94 6.97
CA LYS A 115 11.75 -4.06 5.63
C LYS A 115 10.84 -5.28 5.50
N GLY A 116 10.82 -6.16 6.51
CA GLY A 116 9.92 -7.29 6.63
C GLY A 116 10.48 -8.60 6.10
N PHE A 117 11.79 -8.72 5.90
CA PHE A 117 12.41 -10.02 5.70
C PHE A 117 12.52 -10.78 7.02
N ASP A 118 12.30 -12.09 6.96
CA ASP A 118 12.63 -12.99 8.05
C ASP A 118 14.13 -13.34 7.93
N THR A 119 14.92 -12.95 8.92
CA THR A 119 16.38 -13.20 8.97
C THR A 119 16.74 -14.42 9.82
N SER A 120 15.74 -15.14 10.33
CA SER A 120 15.95 -16.37 11.11
C SER A 120 16.10 -17.64 10.25
N VAL A 121 15.86 -17.52 8.94
CA VAL A 121 15.96 -18.60 7.93
C VAL A 121 17.36 -18.76 7.35
#